data_AF-C5B804-F1
#
_entry.id   AF-C5B804-F1
#
_cell.length_a   1.000
_cell.length_b   1.000
_cell.length_c   1.000
_cell.angle_alpha   90.00
_cell.angle_beta   90.00
_cell.angle_gamma   90.00
#
_symmetry.space_group_name_H-M   'P 1'
#
loop_
_entity.id
_entity.type
_entity.pdbx_description
1 polymer ?
#
loop_
_entity_poly.entity_id
_entity_poly.type
_entity_poly.pdbx_seq_one_letter_code
_entity_poly.pdbx_strand_id
1 'polypeptide(L)' 'MLTYTYEAHKPGIKEQITEMAFKGAGVRDTARTLKIGINTVIRTLKNARQSE' A
#
# COMPACT_ATOMS: atom_id res chain seq x y z
N MET A 1 11.05 14.12 -14.55
CA MET A 1 10.24 12.91 -14.30
C MET A 1 10.94 12.11 -13.21
N LEU A 2 10.28 11.84 -12.06
CA LEU A 2 10.88 11.05 -10.98
C LEU A 2 10.85 9.57 -11.37
N THR A 3 12.00 8.99 -11.69
CA THR A 3 12.16 7.55 -11.92
C THR A 3 12.39 6.84 -10.59
N TYR A 4 11.32 6.37 -9.96
CA TYR A 4 11.43 5.58 -8.74
C TYR A 4 11.99 4.19 -9.07
N THR A 5 13.11 3.84 -8.43
CA THR A 5 13.70 2.50 -8.46
C THR A 5 12.86 1.48 -7.71
N TYR A 6 12.11 1.92 -6.68
CA TYR A 6 11.21 1.07 -5.91
C TYR A 6 9.76 1.46 -6.16
N GLU A 7 9.01 0.56 -6.81
CA GLU A 7 7.64 0.84 -7.22
C GLU A 7 6.71 1.16 -6.06
N ALA A 8 6.96 0.60 -4.87
CA ALA A 8 6.10 0.88 -3.70
C ALA A 8 6.24 2.30 -3.14
N HIS A 9 7.28 3.05 -3.53
CA HIS A 9 7.45 4.45 -3.15
C HIS A 9 6.88 5.42 -4.19
N LYS A 10 6.27 4.91 -5.27
CA LYS A 10 5.55 5.76 -6.21
C LYS A 10 4.41 6.48 -5.48
N PRO A 11 4.20 7.78 -5.78
CA PRO A 11 3.04 8.49 -5.27
C PRO A 11 1.75 7.77 -5.70
N GLY A 12 0.79 7.61 -4.79
CA GLY A 12 -0.46 6.89 -5.03
C GLY A 12 -0.51 5.45 -4.50
N ILE A 13 0.63 4.81 -4.22
CA ILE A 13 0.63 3.41 -3.73
C ILE A 13 0.03 3.30 -2.33
N LYS A 14 0.26 4.30 -1.47
CA LYS A 14 -0.29 4.30 -0.11
C LYS A 14 -1.82 4.41 -0.13
N GLU A 15 -2.33 5.31 -0.95
CA GLU A 15 -3.76 5.55 -1.18
C GLU A 15 -4.42 4.32 -1.81
N GLN A 16 -3.74 3.65 -2.74
CA GLN A 16 -4.24 2.43 -3.35
C GLN A 16 -4.29 1.26 -2.35
N ILE A 17 -3.32 1.15 -1.43
CA ILE A 17 -3.35 0.17 -0.34
C ILE A 17 -4.55 0.39 0.58
N THR A 18 -4.81 1.64 0.99
CA THR A 18 -5.93 1.96 1.88
C THR A 18 -7.26 1.74 1.16
N GLU A 19 -7.40 2.20 -0.09
CA GLU A 19 -8.60 1.97 -0.90
C GLU A 19 -8.92 0.48 -1.06
N MET A 20 -7.91 -0.34 -1.37
CA MET A 20 -8.09 -1.78 -1.48
C MET A 20 -8.54 -2.41 -0.15
N ALA A 21 -7.95 -1.99 0.97
CA ALA A 21 -8.38 -2.46 2.29
C ALA A 21 -9.82 -2.01 2.62
N PHE A 22 -10.21 -0.78 2.26
CA PHE A 22 -11.59 -0.30 2.41
C PHE A 22 -12.58 -1.10 1.55
N LYS A 23 -12.16 -1.55 0.37
CA LYS A 23 -12.95 -2.45 -0.51
C LYS A 23 -12.96 -3.91 -0.03
N GLY A 24 -12.39 -4.20 1.15
CA GLY A 24 -12.37 -5.54 1.74
C GLY A 24 -11.27 -6.47 1.21
N ALA A 25 -10.31 -5.95 0.45
CA ALA A 25 -9.16 -6.75 0.00
C ALA A 25 -8.25 -7.10 1.19
N GLY A 26 -7.85 -8.36 1.27
CA GLY A 26 -6.94 -8.83 2.31
C GLY A 26 -5.50 -8.36 2.08
N VAL A 27 -4.72 -8.23 3.16
CA VAL A 27 -3.31 -7.78 3.13
C VAL A 27 -2.45 -8.54 2.10
N ARG A 28 -2.63 -9.87 2.03
CA ARG A 28 -1.87 -10.73 1.09
C ARG A 28 -2.29 -10.50 -0.37
N ASP A 29 -3.57 -10.21 -0.58
CA ASP A 29 -4.13 -9.94 -1.90
C ASP A 29 -3.62 -8.60 -2.44
N THR A 30 -3.71 -7.54 -1.63
CA THR A 30 -3.14 -6.22 -1.93
C THR A 30 -1.65 -6.28 -2.25
N ALA A 31 -0.88 -7.03 -1.46
CA ALA A 31 0.56 -7.20 -1.69
C ALA A 31 0.85 -7.86 -3.06
N ARG A 32 0.07 -8.88 -3.44
CA ARG A 32 0.21 -9.59 -4.71
C ARG A 32 -0.19 -8.70 -5.89
N THR A 33 -1.33 -8.02 -5.80
CA THR A 33 -1.87 -7.15 -6.84
C THR A 33 -0.96 -5.97 -7.13
N LEU A 34 -0.44 -5.33 -6.08
CA LEU A 34 0.45 -4.18 -6.22
C LEU A 34 1.93 -4.56 -6.38
N LYS A 35 2.26 -5.85 -6.31
CA LYS A 35 3.65 -6.37 -6.37
C LYS A 35 4.59 -5.73 -5.34
N ILE A 36 4.08 -5.48 -4.14
CA ILE A 36 4.81 -4.89 -3.02
C ILE A 36 4.95 -5.87 -1.87
N GLY A 37 5.93 -5.63 -0.99
CA GLY A 37 6.11 -6.46 0.19
C GLY A 37 4.91 -6.38 1.15
N ILE A 38 4.52 -7.51 1.74
CA ILE A 38 3.46 -7.59 2.76
C ILE A 38 3.72 -6.62 3.92
N ASN A 39 4.98 -6.47 4.33
CA ASN A 39 5.36 -5.55 5.41
C ASN A 39 5.03 -4.09 5.08
N THR A 40 5.14 -3.71 3.80
CA THR A 40 4.77 -2.37 3.33
C THR A 40 3.27 -2.15 3.49
N VAL A 41 2.45 -3.11 3.05
CA VAL A 41 0.99 -3.05 3.21
C VAL A 41 0.59 -2.91 4.68
N ILE A 42 1.13 -3.77 5.55
CA ILE A 42 0.82 -3.75 6.99
C ILE A 42 1.22 -2.41 7.61
N ARG A 43 2.43 -1.91 7.31
CA ARG A 43 2.91 -0.64 7.85
C ARG A 43 2.05 0.54 7.39
N THR A 44 1.68 0.57 6.10
CA THR A 44 0.80 1.62 5.57
C THR A 44 -0.55 1.61 6.26
N LEU A 45 -1.16 0.44 6.45
CA LEU A 45 -2.46 0.33 7.14
C LEU A 45 -2.39 0.71 8.63
N LYS A 46 -1.30 0.34 9.32
CA LYS A 46 -1.07 0.76 10.72
C LYS A 46 -0.90 2.27 10.85
N ASN A 47 -0.13 2.88 9.95
CA ASN A 47 0.11 4.31 9.95
C ASN A 47 -1.12 5.11 9.53
N ALA A 48 -1.96 4.58 8.62
CA ALA A 48 -3.21 5.22 8.20
C ALA A 48 -4.21 5.36 9.36
N ARG A 49 -4.22 4.42 10.31
CA ARG A 49 -5.02 4.50 11.54
C ARG A 49 -4.49 5.47 12.59
N GLN A 50 -3.23 5.92 12.48
CA GLN A 50 -2.60 6.82 13.45
C GLN A 50 -2.69 8.30 13.05
N SER A 51 -3.16 8.59 11.83
CA SER A 51 -3.35 9.93 11.30
C SER A 51 -4.78 10.46 11.42
N GLU A 52 -5.63 9.79 12.23
CA GLU A 52 -6.91 10.32 12.73
C GLU A 52 -6.75 10.85 14.15
#